data_AF-A0A6L7IW57-F1
#
_entry.id   AF-A0A6L7IW57-F1
#
_cell.length_a   1.000
_cell.length_b   1.000
_cell.length_c   1.000
_cell.angle_alpha   90.00
_cell.angle_beta   90.00
_cell.angle_gamma   90.00
#
_symmetry.space_group_name_H-M   'P 1'
#
loop_
_entity.id
_entity.type
_entity.pdbx_description
1 polymer ?
#
loop_
_entity_poly.entity_id
_entity_poly.type
_entity_poly.pdbx_seq_one_letter_code
_entity_poly.pdbx_strand_id
1 'polypeptide(L)'
;METTNNRKLIASAALIVASVALLLGLTFAWFTDTAANRGNKIQAGTLEIELNDGSAAPLISGDGVLWEPGSSQKAAVTVRNVGSLWLKYRFSVSDLSVAEAGNGGDIADVLDVYKVDKAAESVTADDLTADNKIGTLAGLAADEEGTGDAVLAPAGNASDPAYADADAFTLVVKMREEAGNAYQNAGIDFTINVVAAQFAHETDGFGNNDYDAAATYPALVSSEAELRVAAAKGGVVELAADVALTESVTFVEDAALDLQGRTLTVAGGSQPINVASGKTLVIEGDGHIAGGVYANSNGNVVINAGTGFSLASSVDAGWAVCGNANANLTVNGGTYTATEKGAAVIQRTGTGGTLSVSDATVNVGVSSVMQSCGISSGASETVLRNVTVNAGHSTAVKLTSDYSSDTIRGGSFVTDKTAEGLAANPTIRYSGKLDISDASITRVGTGIGYYKTYPPATEVKDLTISNVSFDAAPGAAGVDVGVQ
;
A
#
# COMPACT_ATOMS: atom_id res chain seq x y z
N MET A 1 12.93 -75.47 -22.95
CA MET A 1 12.18 -74.55 -22.07
C MET A 1 13.19 -73.68 -21.33
N GLU A 2 13.84 -72.71 -22.01
CA GLU A 2 14.81 -71.82 -21.35
C GLU A 2 15.20 -70.56 -22.16
N THR A 3 14.43 -70.16 -23.17
CA THR A 3 14.74 -68.96 -23.98
C THR A 3 13.71 -67.84 -23.83
N THR A 4 12.59 -68.09 -23.17
CA THR A 4 11.52 -67.11 -22.93
C THR A 4 11.70 -66.29 -21.66
N ASN A 5 12.49 -66.76 -20.68
CA ASN A 5 12.73 -66.03 -19.43
C ASN A 5 13.75 -64.88 -19.59
N ASN A 6 14.80 -65.09 -20.40
CA ASN A 6 15.85 -64.07 -20.58
C ASN A 6 15.32 -62.79 -21.26
N ARG A 7 14.36 -62.90 -22.19
CA ARG A 7 13.74 -61.73 -22.83
C ARG A 7 12.87 -60.91 -21.86
N LYS A 8 12.18 -61.58 -20.93
CA LYS A 8 11.37 -60.92 -19.88
C LYS A 8 12.25 -60.28 -18.80
N LEU A 9 13.37 -60.92 -18.46
CA LEU A 9 14.34 -60.39 -17.51
C LEU A 9 15.03 -59.13 -18.06
N ILE A 10 15.41 -59.13 -19.34
CA ILE A 10 16.01 -57.98 -20.01
C ILE A 10 15.00 -56.83 -20.15
N ALA A 11 13.73 -57.12 -20.45
CA ALA A 11 12.68 -56.10 -20.49
C ALA A 11 12.38 -55.49 -19.12
N SER A 12 12.39 -56.29 -18.04
CA SER A 12 12.21 -55.80 -16.66
C SER A 12 13.40 -54.95 -16.20
N ALA A 13 14.64 -55.35 -16.51
CA ALA A 13 15.82 -54.56 -16.21
C ALA A 13 15.84 -53.22 -16.98
N ALA A 14 15.45 -53.23 -18.26
CA ALA A 14 15.32 -52.02 -19.07
C ALA A 14 14.25 -51.06 -18.52
N LEU A 15 13.12 -51.59 -18.01
CA LEU A 15 12.05 -50.77 -17.41
C LEU A 15 12.43 -50.20 -16.05
N ILE A 16 13.21 -50.91 -15.23
CA ILE A 16 13.73 -50.38 -13.97
C ILE A 16 14.75 -49.28 -14.24
N VAL A 17 15.65 -49.47 -15.22
CA VAL A 17 16.60 -48.42 -15.64
C VAL A 17 15.87 -47.20 -16.22
N ALA A 18 14.81 -47.40 -17.01
CA ALA A 18 13.98 -46.32 -17.51
C ALA A 18 13.20 -45.59 -16.39
N SER A 19 12.73 -46.33 -15.37
CA SER A 19 12.02 -45.75 -14.21
C SER A 19 12.98 -44.98 -13.29
N VAL A 20 14.20 -45.47 -13.10
CA VAL A 20 15.26 -44.76 -12.37
C VAL A 20 15.74 -43.53 -13.15
N ALA A 21 15.83 -43.61 -14.48
CA ALA A 21 16.12 -42.44 -15.33
C ALA A 21 14.98 -41.40 -15.31
N LEU A 22 13.71 -41.84 -15.24
CA LEU A 22 12.56 -40.95 -15.05
C LEU A 22 12.51 -40.36 -13.63
N LEU A 23 12.82 -41.12 -12.58
CA LEU A 23 12.91 -40.59 -11.21
C LEU A 23 14.07 -39.59 -11.07
N LEU A 24 15.24 -39.89 -11.64
CA LEU A 24 16.38 -38.97 -11.67
C LEU A 24 16.10 -37.75 -12.56
N GLY A 25 15.33 -37.90 -13.64
CA GLY A 25 14.84 -36.79 -14.47
C GLY A 25 13.81 -35.90 -13.78
N LEU A 26 12.95 -36.47 -12.92
CA LEU A 26 11.97 -35.72 -12.12
C LEU A 26 12.62 -35.00 -10.92
N THR A 27 13.72 -35.52 -10.36
CA THR A 27 14.51 -34.80 -9.35
C THR A 27 15.46 -33.74 -9.95
N PHE A 28 15.68 -33.75 -11.27
CA PHE A 28 16.42 -32.70 -11.98
C PHE A 28 15.52 -31.58 -12.54
N ALA A 29 14.19 -31.71 -12.41
CA ALA A 29 13.22 -30.71 -12.88
C ALA A 29 12.55 -29.92 -11.75
N TRP A 30 13.05 -30.00 -10.51
CA TRP A 30 12.57 -29.22 -9.36
C TRP A 30 13.72 -28.50 -8.66
N PHE A 31 14.43 -27.68 -9.42
CA PHE A 31 15.07 -26.39 -9.07
C PHE A 31 15.87 -25.92 -10.30
N THR A 32 15.25 -25.94 -11.48
CA THR A 32 15.65 -25.03 -12.56
C THR A 32 14.71 -23.85 -12.52
N ASP A 33 15.02 -22.92 -11.62
CA ASP A 33 15.15 -21.56 -12.08
C ASP A 33 16.34 -20.90 -11.39
N THR A 34 17.52 -21.13 -11.96
CA THR A 34 18.43 -20.00 -12.11
C THR A 34 18.61 -19.87 -13.61
N ALA A 35 17.61 -19.31 -14.28
CA ALA A 35 17.93 -18.42 -15.38
C ALA A 35 18.86 -17.34 -14.80
N ALA A 36 20.17 -17.64 -14.78
CA ALA A 36 21.17 -16.61 -14.72
C ALA A 36 21.06 -15.88 -16.06
N ASN A 37 20.11 -14.94 -16.13
CA ASN A 37 19.98 -14.04 -17.23
C ASN A 37 21.22 -13.15 -17.20
N ARG A 38 22.31 -13.62 -17.83
CA ARG A 38 23.60 -12.91 -17.88
C ARG A 38 23.48 -11.55 -18.59
N GLY A 39 22.35 -11.29 -19.25
CA GLY A 39 21.98 -10.00 -19.85
C GLY A 39 21.08 -9.14 -18.96
N ASN A 40 20.02 -9.70 -18.34
CA ASN A 40 19.16 -8.91 -17.43
C ASN A 40 19.79 -8.79 -16.04
N LYS A 41 20.50 -7.69 -15.81
CA LYS A 41 20.69 -7.18 -14.46
C LYS A 41 19.38 -6.56 -14.01
N ILE A 42 18.71 -7.15 -13.02
CA ILE A 42 17.67 -6.44 -12.27
C ILE A 42 18.41 -5.48 -11.33
N GLN A 43 18.60 -4.25 -11.80
CA GLN A 43 19.18 -3.17 -11.00
C GLN A 43 18.04 -2.24 -10.62
N ALA A 44 17.77 -2.11 -9.31
CA ALA A 44 16.86 -1.09 -8.83
C ALA A 44 17.49 0.28 -9.06
N GLY A 45 16.76 1.17 -9.73
CA GLY A 45 17.11 2.57 -9.83
C GLY A 45 16.33 3.41 -8.82
N THR A 46 16.78 4.64 -8.58
CA THR A 46 16.09 5.60 -7.72
C THR A 46 15.44 6.70 -8.56
N LEU A 47 14.16 6.96 -8.32
CA LEU A 47 13.48 8.15 -8.80
C LEU A 47 13.53 9.17 -7.67
N GLU A 48 14.31 10.23 -7.83
CA GLU A 48 14.51 11.23 -6.77
C GLU A 48 14.70 12.62 -7.39
N ILE A 49 13.87 13.56 -6.93
CA ILE A 49 13.92 14.95 -7.35
C ILE A 49 14.35 15.85 -6.19
N GLU A 50 15.11 16.88 -6.50
CA GLU A 50 15.46 17.94 -5.57
C GLU A 50 14.93 19.27 -6.09
N LEU A 51 14.25 20.03 -5.23
CA LEU A 51 13.79 21.39 -5.51
C LEU A 51 14.67 22.38 -4.74
N ASN A 52 15.18 23.40 -5.43
CA ASN A 52 15.85 24.57 -4.83
C ASN A 52 16.85 24.22 -3.69
N ASP A 53 18.00 23.64 -4.04
CA ASP A 53 19.07 23.22 -3.11
C ASP A 53 18.56 22.35 -1.92
N GLY A 54 17.49 21.59 -2.14
CA GLY A 54 16.87 20.68 -1.15
C GLY A 54 15.82 21.33 -0.24
N SER A 55 15.31 22.52 -0.59
CA SER A 55 14.26 23.19 0.17
C SER A 55 12.90 22.49 0.01
N ALA A 56 12.30 22.09 1.13
CA ALA A 56 10.92 21.57 1.17
C ALA A 56 9.86 22.70 1.22
N ALA A 57 10.25 23.97 1.07
CA ALA A 57 9.31 25.07 1.08
C ALA A 57 8.43 25.07 -0.20
N PRO A 58 7.14 25.40 -0.08
CA PRO A 58 6.27 25.64 -1.24
C PRO A 58 6.92 26.58 -2.27
N LEU A 59 6.80 26.26 -3.57
CA LEU A 59 7.35 27.13 -4.61
C LEU A 59 6.67 28.51 -4.59
N ILE A 60 5.35 28.52 -4.54
CA ILE A 60 4.49 29.69 -4.34
C ILE A 60 3.30 29.22 -3.50
N SER A 61 2.91 30.05 -2.51
CA SER A 61 1.67 29.85 -1.74
C SER A 61 0.75 31.06 -1.87
N GLY A 62 -0.57 30.81 -1.91
CA GLY A 62 -1.59 31.86 -1.98
C GLY A 62 -1.95 32.50 -0.63
N ASP A 63 -1.49 31.92 0.49
CA ASP A 63 -1.90 32.31 1.84
C ASP A 63 -1.63 33.80 2.12
N GLY A 64 -2.70 34.51 2.50
CA GLY A 64 -2.66 35.93 2.84
C GLY A 64 -2.40 36.88 1.67
N VAL A 65 -2.38 36.39 0.42
CA VAL A 65 -2.20 37.23 -0.77
C VAL A 65 -3.52 37.86 -1.19
N LEU A 66 -3.56 39.19 -1.21
CA LEU A 66 -4.69 39.91 -1.80
C LEU A 66 -4.49 40.02 -3.32
N TRP A 67 -5.35 39.35 -4.07
CA TRP A 67 -5.30 39.35 -5.53
C TRP A 67 -6.13 40.51 -6.10
N GLU A 68 -5.51 41.27 -7.00
CA GLU A 68 -6.16 42.27 -7.83
C GLU A 68 -5.76 42.08 -9.29
N PRO A 69 -6.59 42.49 -10.26
CA PRO A 69 -6.29 42.30 -11.68
C PRO A 69 -4.91 42.85 -12.04
N GLY A 70 -4.06 41.99 -12.61
CA GLY A 70 -2.69 42.31 -12.97
C GLY A 70 -1.63 42.01 -11.90
N SER A 71 -2.02 41.78 -10.63
CA SER A 71 -1.12 41.37 -9.54
C SER A 71 -0.46 40.03 -9.84
N SER A 72 0.80 39.87 -9.41
CA SER A 72 1.55 38.63 -9.59
C SER A 72 2.46 38.29 -8.42
N GLN A 73 2.70 37.00 -8.25
CA GLN A 73 3.72 36.41 -7.38
C GLN A 73 4.72 35.66 -8.26
N LYS A 74 6.00 35.66 -7.87
CA LYS A 74 7.05 34.93 -8.61
C LYS A 74 8.08 34.29 -7.69
N ALA A 75 8.63 33.16 -8.11
CA ALA A 75 9.67 32.44 -7.40
C ALA A 75 10.71 31.89 -8.37
N ALA A 76 11.98 31.91 -7.98
CA ALA A 76 13.04 31.18 -8.67
C ALA A 76 12.92 29.69 -8.33
N VAL A 77 13.01 28.85 -9.35
CA VAL A 77 12.84 27.40 -9.21
C VAL A 77 13.96 26.69 -9.95
N THR A 78 14.57 25.71 -9.28
CA THR A 78 15.45 24.72 -9.90
C THR A 78 14.93 23.33 -9.53
N VAL A 79 14.65 22.52 -10.54
CA VAL A 79 14.29 21.11 -10.40
C VAL A 79 15.50 20.29 -10.83
N ARG A 80 15.99 19.39 -9.98
CA ARG A 80 17.12 18.51 -10.28
C ARG A 80 16.71 17.05 -10.16
N ASN A 81 17.16 16.22 -11.09
CA ASN A 81 17.13 14.76 -10.93
C ASN A 81 18.42 14.34 -10.22
N VAL A 82 18.30 13.94 -8.96
CA VAL A 82 19.41 13.42 -8.16
C VAL A 82 19.43 11.88 -8.13
N GLY A 83 18.40 11.26 -8.74
CA GLY A 83 18.26 9.84 -8.88
C GLY A 83 19.01 9.24 -10.06
N SER A 84 18.85 7.93 -10.22
CA SER A 84 19.51 7.15 -11.28
C SER A 84 18.59 6.82 -12.46
N LEU A 85 17.30 7.19 -12.39
CA LEU A 85 16.30 6.90 -13.42
C LEU A 85 15.96 8.14 -14.23
N TRP A 86 15.62 7.94 -15.50
CA TRP A 86 15.04 9.01 -16.32
C TRP A 86 13.67 9.39 -15.78
N LEU A 87 13.40 10.69 -15.71
CA LEU A 87 12.14 11.18 -15.20
C LEU A 87 11.55 12.26 -16.08
N LYS A 88 10.22 12.32 -16.04
CA LYS A 88 9.44 13.47 -16.46
C LYS A 88 8.88 14.12 -15.21
N TYR A 89 8.79 15.43 -15.20
CA TYR A 89 8.19 16.18 -14.11
C TYR A 89 7.18 17.19 -14.67
N ARG A 90 6.23 17.58 -13.83
CA ARG A 90 5.28 18.66 -14.10
C ARG A 90 4.93 19.41 -12.81
N PHE A 91 4.18 20.50 -12.94
CA PHE A 91 3.61 21.20 -11.80
C PHE A 91 2.23 20.64 -11.45
N SER A 92 1.92 20.61 -10.16
CA SER A 92 0.60 20.31 -9.63
C SER A 92 0.23 21.34 -8.56
N VAL A 93 -1.07 21.44 -8.27
CA VAL A 93 -1.58 22.30 -7.20
C VAL A 93 -2.21 21.43 -6.11
N SER A 94 -1.88 21.71 -4.86
CA SER A 94 -2.53 21.15 -3.67
C SER A 94 -3.04 22.29 -2.77
N ASP A 95 -3.77 21.93 -1.72
CA ASP A 95 -4.28 22.88 -0.71
C ASP A 95 -5.17 23.97 -1.33
N LEU A 96 -5.79 23.67 -2.48
CA LEU A 96 -6.61 24.65 -3.18
C LEU A 96 -7.89 24.90 -2.37
N SER A 97 -7.97 26.08 -1.78
CA SER A 97 -9.16 26.56 -1.10
C SER A 97 -9.57 27.90 -1.69
N VAL A 98 -10.85 28.05 -2.03
CA VAL A 98 -11.39 29.28 -2.59
C VAL A 98 -12.45 29.81 -1.63
N ALA A 99 -12.23 31.01 -1.11
CA ALA A 99 -13.24 31.76 -0.39
C ALA A 99 -14.13 32.46 -1.42
N GLU A 100 -15.39 32.05 -1.48
CA GLU A 100 -16.43 32.57 -2.38
C GLU A 100 -16.36 34.10 -2.51
N ALA A 101 -16.23 34.57 -3.75
CA ALA A 101 -16.40 35.97 -4.06
C ALA A 101 -17.85 36.38 -3.77
N GLY A 102 -18.10 37.63 -3.36
CA GLY A 102 -19.46 38.14 -3.16
C GLY A 102 -20.38 38.06 -4.39
N ASN A 103 -19.82 37.75 -5.58
CA ASN A 103 -20.49 37.70 -6.88
C ASN A 103 -20.25 36.38 -7.68
N GLY A 104 -19.69 35.32 -7.07
CA GLY A 104 -19.74 33.94 -7.59
C GLY A 104 -18.75 33.53 -8.70
N GLY A 105 -17.60 34.20 -8.86
CA GLY A 105 -16.52 33.73 -9.75
C GLY A 105 -15.46 32.92 -9.01
N ASP A 106 -14.97 31.82 -9.60
CA ASP A 106 -13.82 31.06 -9.09
C ASP A 106 -12.52 31.79 -9.46
N ILE A 107 -11.81 32.31 -8.46
CA ILE A 107 -10.57 33.06 -8.68
C ILE A 107 -9.43 32.15 -9.20
N ALA A 108 -9.50 30.83 -8.97
CA ALA A 108 -8.50 29.88 -9.47
C ALA A 108 -8.49 29.79 -11.01
N ASP A 109 -9.62 30.08 -11.67
CA ASP A 109 -9.75 30.08 -13.14
C ASP A 109 -9.09 31.28 -13.82
N VAL A 110 -8.85 32.36 -13.08
CA VAL A 110 -8.27 33.62 -13.58
C VAL A 110 -6.85 33.88 -13.08
N LEU A 111 -6.29 32.96 -12.31
CA LEU A 111 -4.89 32.95 -11.92
C LEU A 111 -4.11 32.08 -12.90
N ASP A 112 -3.42 32.75 -13.82
CA ASP A 112 -2.58 32.12 -14.84
C ASP A 112 -1.18 31.84 -14.28
N VAL A 113 -0.65 30.66 -14.60
CA VAL A 113 0.69 30.23 -14.18
C VAL A 113 1.62 30.17 -15.37
N TYR A 114 2.83 30.70 -15.21
CA TYR A 114 3.84 30.81 -16.26
C TYR A 114 5.18 30.24 -15.81
N LYS A 115 5.87 29.56 -16.72
CA LYS A 115 7.25 29.07 -16.55
C LYS A 115 8.18 29.89 -17.44
N VAL A 116 8.91 30.84 -16.87
CA VAL A 116 9.76 31.77 -17.61
C VAL A 116 11.23 31.38 -17.49
N ASP A 117 11.90 31.08 -18.60
CA ASP A 117 13.34 30.80 -18.66
C ASP A 117 14.19 32.08 -18.51
N LYS A 118 14.13 32.67 -17.31
CA LYS A 118 14.87 33.87 -16.89
C LYS A 118 15.09 33.83 -15.38
N ALA A 119 16.11 34.54 -14.91
CA ALA A 119 16.26 34.85 -13.49
C ALA A 119 15.10 35.72 -12.99
N ALA A 120 14.64 35.49 -11.75
CA ALA A 120 13.43 36.09 -11.21
C ALA A 120 13.46 37.63 -11.23
N GLU A 121 14.62 38.23 -10.99
CA GLU A 121 14.82 39.68 -11.00
C GLU A 121 14.69 40.29 -12.40
N SER A 122 14.86 39.48 -13.45
CA SER A 122 14.80 39.90 -14.85
C SER A 122 13.44 39.67 -15.50
N VAL A 123 12.50 39.02 -14.82
CA VAL A 123 11.15 38.77 -15.33
C VAL A 123 10.28 40.02 -15.22
N THR A 124 9.71 40.41 -16.35
CA THR A 124 8.81 41.55 -16.54
C THR A 124 7.44 41.08 -17.07
N ALA A 125 6.45 41.99 -17.14
CA ALA A 125 5.14 41.66 -17.68
C ALA A 125 5.17 41.24 -19.15
N ASP A 126 6.08 41.81 -19.95
CA ASP A 126 6.24 41.49 -21.38
C ASP A 126 6.76 40.06 -21.60
N ASP A 127 7.33 39.43 -20.56
CA ASP A 127 7.82 38.06 -20.62
C ASP A 127 6.71 37.02 -20.42
N LEU A 128 5.50 37.43 -20.01
CA LEU A 128 4.38 36.54 -19.78
C LEU A 128 3.59 36.38 -21.08
N THR A 129 3.85 35.31 -21.81
CA THR A 129 3.29 35.07 -23.14
C THR A 129 2.41 33.82 -23.15
N ALA A 130 1.67 33.60 -24.23
CA ALA A 130 0.91 32.37 -24.40
C ALA A 130 1.82 31.13 -24.46
N ASP A 131 3.06 31.28 -24.96
CA ASP A 131 3.98 30.16 -25.17
C ASP A 131 4.56 29.60 -23.87
N ASN A 132 4.66 30.44 -22.83
CA ASN A 132 5.20 30.04 -21.54
C ASN A 132 4.15 29.99 -20.41
N LYS A 133 2.88 30.23 -20.76
CA LYS A 133 1.74 29.95 -19.89
C LYS A 133 1.57 28.44 -19.81
N ILE A 134 1.72 27.91 -18.60
CA ILE A 134 1.55 26.48 -18.34
C ILE A 134 0.12 26.13 -17.95
N GLY A 135 -0.73 27.08 -17.55
CA GLY A 135 -2.14 26.79 -17.26
C GLY A 135 -2.77 27.84 -16.37
N THR A 136 -3.91 27.48 -15.78
CA THR A 136 -4.52 28.19 -14.64
C THR A 136 -4.29 27.38 -13.37
N LEU A 137 -4.45 27.99 -12.19
CA LEU A 137 -4.44 27.22 -10.95
C LEU A 137 -5.53 26.14 -10.93
N ALA A 138 -6.73 26.45 -11.41
CA ALA A 138 -7.81 25.48 -11.53
C ALA A 138 -7.44 24.31 -12.46
N GLY A 139 -6.87 24.59 -13.64
CA GLY A 139 -6.46 23.55 -14.60
C GLY A 139 -5.30 22.69 -14.08
N LEU A 140 -4.35 23.31 -13.36
CA LEU A 140 -3.26 22.58 -12.68
C LEU A 140 -3.79 21.67 -11.56
N ALA A 141 -4.79 22.11 -10.79
CA ALA A 141 -5.42 21.32 -9.74
C ALA A 141 -6.28 20.18 -10.31
N ALA A 142 -6.94 20.42 -11.45
CA ALA A 142 -7.81 19.44 -12.11
C ALA A 142 -7.04 18.42 -12.98
N ASP A 143 -5.74 18.60 -13.17
CA ASP A 143 -4.90 17.69 -13.96
C ASP A 143 -5.39 17.52 -15.42
N GLU A 144 -5.77 18.62 -16.08
CA GLU A 144 -6.42 18.63 -17.39
C GLU A 144 -5.45 18.54 -18.61
N GLU A 145 -4.23 18.02 -18.38
CA GLU A 145 -3.11 17.81 -19.33
C GLU A 145 -2.23 19.03 -19.72
N GLY A 146 -0.90 18.81 -19.76
CA GLY A 146 0.06 19.60 -20.53
C GLY A 146 0.74 20.79 -19.84
N THR A 147 0.63 20.92 -18.52
CA THR A 147 0.92 22.19 -17.84
C THR A 147 2.36 22.33 -17.36
N GLY A 148 3.34 21.99 -18.21
CA GLY A 148 4.77 22.21 -17.95
C GLY A 148 5.63 20.96 -17.89
N ASP A 149 5.20 19.86 -18.52
CA ASP A 149 5.97 18.62 -18.63
C ASP A 149 7.38 18.87 -19.20
N ALA A 150 8.40 18.40 -18.48
CA ALA A 150 9.79 18.41 -18.92
C ALA A 150 10.49 17.13 -18.47
N VAL A 151 11.53 16.76 -19.21
CA VAL A 151 12.31 15.52 -18.97
C VAL A 151 13.66 15.89 -18.38
N LEU A 152 14.04 15.20 -17.31
CA LEU A 152 15.36 15.30 -16.71
C LEU A 152 16.09 13.95 -16.82
N ALA A 153 17.32 14.02 -17.29
CA ALA A 153 18.22 12.89 -17.31
C ALA A 153 18.66 12.50 -15.89
N PRO A 154 19.10 11.24 -15.67
CA PRO A 154 19.73 10.82 -14.43
C PRO A 154 20.93 11.70 -14.04
N ALA A 155 21.20 11.79 -12.74
CA ALA A 155 22.33 12.53 -12.22
C ALA A 155 23.65 12.08 -12.88
N GLY A 156 24.40 13.03 -13.44
CA GLY A 156 25.68 12.74 -14.09
C GLY A 156 25.57 12.05 -15.47
N ASN A 157 24.41 12.11 -16.12
CA ASN A 157 24.24 11.64 -17.49
C ASN A 157 25.24 12.34 -18.45
N ALA A 158 26.18 11.55 -19.00
CA ALA A 158 27.07 11.98 -20.09
C ALA A 158 26.71 11.33 -21.44
N SER A 159 25.75 10.41 -21.42
CA SER A 159 25.36 9.53 -22.53
C SER A 159 24.47 10.21 -23.55
N ASP A 160 23.66 11.18 -23.12
CA ASP A 160 22.75 11.93 -24.00
C ASP A 160 22.75 13.42 -23.62
N PRO A 161 23.53 14.27 -24.32
CA PRO A 161 23.66 15.69 -23.98
C PRO A 161 22.43 16.52 -24.37
N ALA A 162 21.42 15.92 -25.02
CA ALA A 162 20.18 16.61 -25.31
C ALA A 162 19.33 16.88 -24.06
N TYR A 163 19.58 16.15 -22.97
CA TYR A 163 18.83 16.24 -21.72
C TYR A 163 19.75 16.63 -20.56
N ALA A 164 19.37 17.69 -19.86
CA ALA A 164 20.01 18.08 -18.62
C ALA A 164 19.48 17.26 -17.44
N ASP A 165 20.27 17.19 -16.37
CA ASP A 165 19.85 16.66 -15.07
C ASP A 165 19.20 17.73 -14.18
N ALA A 166 19.13 18.99 -14.66
CA ALA A 166 18.50 20.10 -13.96
C ALA A 166 17.80 21.07 -14.92
N ASP A 167 16.71 21.68 -14.45
CA ASP A 167 15.96 22.72 -15.14
C ASP A 167 15.74 23.91 -14.18
N ALA A 168 16.13 25.12 -14.60
CA ALA A 168 16.11 26.34 -13.80
C ALA A 168 15.32 27.43 -14.51
N PHE A 169 14.33 28.02 -13.82
CA PHE A 169 13.39 28.98 -14.38
C PHE A 169 12.78 29.86 -13.27
N THR A 170 11.95 30.83 -13.66
CA THR A 170 11.07 31.58 -12.76
C THR A 170 9.63 31.16 -12.97
N LEU A 171 8.98 30.73 -11.89
CA LEU A 171 7.54 30.49 -11.87
C LEU A 171 6.82 31.80 -11.55
N VAL A 172 5.74 32.12 -12.27
CA VAL A 172 4.92 33.33 -12.03
C VAL A 172 3.46 32.93 -11.97
N VAL A 173 2.75 33.35 -10.92
CA VAL A 173 1.29 33.31 -10.84
C VAL A 173 0.78 34.74 -11.00
N LYS A 174 -0.09 34.99 -12.00
CA LYS A 174 -0.64 36.32 -12.28
C LYS A 174 -2.16 36.26 -12.41
N MET A 175 -2.84 37.20 -11.74
CA MET A 175 -4.27 37.42 -11.97
C MET A 175 -4.46 38.15 -13.30
N ARG A 176 -5.32 37.61 -14.17
CA ARG A 176 -5.69 38.22 -15.45
C ARG A 176 -6.13 39.67 -15.28
N GLU A 177 -5.72 40.54 -16.21
CA GLU A 177 -6.00 41.98 -16.13
C GLU A 177 -7.47 42.29 -16.45
N GLU A 178 -8.08 41.45 -17.26
CA GLU A 178 -9.50 41.49 -17.62
C GLU A 178 -10.42 40.88 -16.54
N ALA A 179 -9.86 40.36 -15.44
CA ALA A 179 -10.65 39.84 -14.34
C ALA A 179 -11.48 40.97 -13.69
N GLY A 180 -12.79 40.95 -13.90
CA GLY A 180 -13.69 42.00 -13.43
C GLY A 180 -14.05 41.89 -11.94
N ASN A 181 -14.99 42.73 -11.48
CA ASN A 181 -15.48 42.76 -10.09
C ASN A 181 -16.21 41.48 -9.62
N ALA A 182 -16.32 40.45 -10.46
CA ALA A 182 -16.86 39.15 -10.09
C ALA A 182 -16.01 38.47 -8.99
N TYR A 183 -14.72 38.77 -8.93
CA TYR A 183 -13.75 38.19 -7.98
C TYR A 183 -13.43 39.13 -6.80
N GLN A 184 -14.16 40.24 -6.66
CA GLN A 184 -13.88 41.22 -5.60
C GLN A 184 -14.08 40.59 -4.21
N ASN A 185 -13.06 40.72 -3.36
CA ASN A 185 -12.96 40.10 -2.03
C ASN A 185 -12.93 38.57 -2.03
N ALA A 186 -12.70 37.93 -3.19
CA ALA A 186 -12.38 36.51 -3.21
C ALA A 186 -11.04 36.27 -2.51
N GLY A 187 -10.96 35.17 -1.76
CA GLY A 187 -9.72 34.66 -1.19
C GLY A 187 -9.36 33.34 -1.84
N ILE A 188 -8.07 33.03 -1.91
CA ILE A 188 -7.60 31.74 -2.39
C ILE A 188 -6.31 31.35 -1.69
N ASP A 189 -6.27 30.12 -1.20
CA ASP A 189 -5.06 29.47 -0.72
C ASP A 189 -4.73 28.32 -1.67
N PHE A 190 -3.45 28.09 -1.90
CA PHE A 190 -2.94 27.01 -2.75
C PHE A 190 -1.45 26.81 -2.50
N THR A 191 -0.95 25.65 -2.89
CA THR A 191 0.47 25.31 -2.96
C THR A 191 0.80 24.80 -4.36
N ILE A 192 1.81 25.38 -5.04
CA ILE A 192 2.34 24.80 -6.27
C ILE A 192 3.48 23.83 -5.94
N ASN A 193 3.33 22.59 -6.39
CA ASN A 193 4.26 21.50 -6.22
C ASN A 193 4.90 21.08 -7.55
N VAL A 194 5.94 20.26 -7.46
CA VAL A 194 6.49 19.51 -8.58
C VAL A 194 6.28 18.03 -8.31
N VAL A 195 5.69 17.34 -9.27
CA VAL A 195 5.51 15.89 -9.24
C VAL A 195 6.27 15.26 -10.39
N ALA A 196 6.83 14.07 -10.14
CA ALA A 196 7.64 13.36 -11.11
C ALA A 196 7.14 11.93 -11.31
N ALA A 197 7.42 11.39 -12.49
CA ALA A 197 7.19 10.01 -12.86
C ALA A 197 8.35 9.52 -13.73
N GLN A 198 8.54 8.20 -13.82
CA GLN A 198 9.54 7.65 -14.72
C GLN A 198 9.25 8.04 -16.17
N PHE A 199 10.32 8.31 -16.93
CA PHE A 199 10.26 8.61 -18.34
C PHE A 199 10.85 7.45 -19.15
N ALA A 200 10.05 6.94 -20.08
CA ALA A 200 10.36 5.80 -20.93
C ALA A 200 11.43 6.15 -21.98
N HIS A 201 12.68 6.21 -21.54
CA HIS A 201 13.85 6.53 -22.40
C HIS A 201 14.87 5.39 -22.46
N GLU A 202 15.02 4.67 -21.35
CA GLU A 202 15.96 3.57 -21.23
C GLU A 202 15.49 2.38 -22.06
N THR A 203 16.44 1.64 -22.63
CA THR A 203 16.15 0.42 -23.39
C THR A 203 16.51 -0.79 -22.55
N ASP A 204 15.56 -1.72 -22.40
CA ASP A 204 15.76 -2.96 -21.68
C ASP A 204 16.73 -3.91 -22.40
N GLY A 205 17.06 -5.04 -21.75
CA GLY A 205 17.91 -6.08 -22.32
C GLY A 205 17.34 -6.76 -23.58
N PHE A 206 16.09 -6.46 -23.96
CA PHE A 206 15.40 -6.97 -25.14
C PHE A 206 15.30 -5.93 -26.27
N GLY A 207 15.77 -4.69 -26.05
CA GLY A 207 15.70 -3.62 -27.05
C GLY A 207 14.41 -2.79 -27.02
N ASN A 208 13.62 -2.89 -25.95
CA ASN A 208 12.36 -2.14 -25.78
C ASN A 208 12.53 -0.98 -24.78
N ASN A 209 11.95 0.17 -25.08
CA ASN A 209 11.94 1.35 -24.22
C ASN A 209 10.56 1.69 -23.63
N ASP A 210 9.53 0.89 -23.87
CA ASP A 210 8.14 1.23 -23.50
C ASP A 210 7.74 0.76 -22.08
N TYR A 211 8.67 0.22 -21.28
CA TYR A 211 8.31 -0.38 -19.99
C TYR A 211 7.81 0.65 -18.94
N ASP A 212 8.22 1.92 -19.07
CA ASP A 212 7.73 3.03 -18.25
C ASP A 212 6.69 3.91 -18.96
N ALA A 213 6.22 3.52 -20.15
CA ALA A 213 5.30 4.35 -20.94
C ALA A 213 3.97 4.63 -20.20
N ALA A 214 3.58 3.75 -19.28
CA ALA A 214 2.39 3.87 -18.46
C ALA A 214 2.62 4.58 -17.11
N ALA A 215 3.82 5.08 -16.82
CA ALA A 215 4.10 5.79 -15.57
C ALA A 215 3.28 7.09 -15.50
N THR A 216 2.48 7.19 -14.44
CA THR A 216 1.58 8.34 -14.18
C THR A 216 2.14 9.19 -13.04
N TYR A 217 1.79 10.47 -13.03
CA TYR A 217 2.15 11.37 -11.94
C TYR A 217 1.27 11.12 -10.71
N PRO A 218 1.81 11.25 -9.49
CA PRO A 218 1.01 11.16 -8.28
C PRO A 218 -0.02 12.30 -8.19
N ALA A 219 -1.21 11.98 -7.70
CA ALA A 219 -2.17 12.95 -7.23
C ALA A 219 -1.83 13.33 -5.78
N LEU A 220 -1.47 14.59 -5.55
CA LEU A 220 -1.19 15.12 -4.21
C LEU A 220 -2.51 15.45 -3.51
N VAL A 221 -2.66 14.98 -2.27
CA VAL A 221 -3.90 15.10 -1.51
C VAL A 221 -3.64 15.73 -0.15
N SER A 222 -4.26 16.87 0.11
CA SER A 222 -4.19 17.58 1.39
C SER A 222 -5.56 17.73 2.07
N SER A 223 -6.65 17.34 1.41
CA SER A 223 -8.01 17.54 1.89
C SER A 223 -8.92 16.34 1.63
N GLU A 224 -10.06 16.32 2.32
CA GLU A 224 -11.13 15.35 2.07
C GLU A 224 -11.65 15.41 0.62
N ALA A 225 -11.81 16.61 0.07
CA ALA A 225 -12.32 16.79 -1.29
C ALA A 225 -11.36 16.19 -2.33
N GLU A 226 -10.07 16.50 -2.22
CA GLU A 226 -9.02 15.95 -3.09
C GLU A 226 -8.94 14.43 -2.98
N LEU A 227 -9.01 13.87 -1.76
CA LEU A 227 -8.96 12.41 -1.56
C LEU A 227 -10.15 11.70 -2.21
N ARG A 228 -11.35 12.30 -2.18
CA ARG A 228 -12.54 11.74 -2.82
C ARG A 228 -12.41 11.72 -4.35
N VAL A 229 -11.85 12.77 -4.93
CA VAL A 229 -11.55 12.83 -6.37
C VAL A 229 -10.50 11.78 -6.74
N ALA A 230 -9.41 11.68 -5.98
CA ALA A 230 -8.35 10.70 -6.21
C ALA A 230 -8.86 9.26 -6.08
N ALA A 231 -9.69 8.95 -5.08
CA ALA A 231 -10.29 7.63 -4.91
C ALA A 231 -11.25 7.24 -6.04
N ALA A 232 -11.91 8.23 -6.67
CA ALA A 232 -12.75 8.01 -7.84
C ALA A 232 -11.92 7.75 -9.12
N LYS A 233 -10.76 8.41 -9.26
CA LYS A 233 -9.89 8.34 -10.45
C LYS A 233 -8.95 7.12 -10.43
N GLY A 234 -8.47 6.72 -9.26
CA GLY A 234 -7.41 5.72 -9.11
C GLY A 234 -6.01 6.26 -9.43
N GLY A 235 -5.05 5.37 -9.68
CA GLY A 235 -3.65 5.71 -9.93
C GLY A 235 -2.84 5.90 -8.63
N VAL A 236 -1.75 6.66 -8.72
CA VAL A 236 -0.88 6.94 -7.56
C VAL A 236 -1.42 8.16 -6.82
N VAL A 237 -1.60 8.02 -5.50
CA VAL A 237 -2.14 9.04 -4.60
C VAL A 237 -1.16 9.21 -3.45
N GLU A 238 -0.71 10.43 -3.20
CA GLU A 238 0.23 10.75 -2.13
C GLU A 238 -0.40 11.77 -1.19
N LEU A 239 -0.33 11.53 0.13
CA LEU A 239 -0.76 12.53 1.09
C LEU A 239 0.28 13.66 1.15
N ALA A 240 -0.19 14.88 0.92
CA ALA A 240 0.58 16.12 1.06
C ALA A 240 0.33 16.82 2.41
N ALA A 241 -0.76 16.48 3.11
CA ALA A 241 -1.04 16.87 4.49
C ALA A 241 -1.76 15.75 5.27
N ASP A 242 -1.95 15.92 6.57
CA ASP A 242 -2.88 15.09 7.33
C ASP A 242 -4.30 15.30 6.80
N VAL A 243 -5.03 14.22 6.55
CA VAL A 243 -6.39 14.27 5.98
C VAL A 243 -7.38 13.65 6.95
N ALA A 244 -8.49 14.36 7.18
CA ALA A 244 -9.63 13.86 7.94
C ALA A 244 -10.86 13.78 7.03
N LEU A 245 -11.42 12.58 6.91
CA LEU A 245 -12.68 12.32 6.23
C LEU A 245 -13.82 12.28 7.24
N THR A 246 -14.94 12.92 6.90
CA THR A 246 -16.16 12.87 7.72
C THR A 246 -16.86 11.50 7.69
N GLU A 247 -16.68 10.74 6.62
CA GLU A 247 -17.26 9.41 6.39
C GLU A 247 -16.33 8.56 5.52
N SER A 248 -16.69 7.30 5.32
CA SER A 248 -15.95 6.37 4.48
C SER A 248 -15.74 6.90 3.06
N VAL A 249 -14.60 6.53 2.48
CA VAL A 249 -14.30 6.72 1.05
C VAL A 249 -14.17 5.35 0.40
N THR A 250 -14.50 5.26 -0.90
CA THR A 250 -14.34 4.02 -1.68
C THR A 250 -13.43 4.28 -2.86
N PHE A 251 -12.34 3.52 -2.95
CA PHE A 251 -11.53 3.42 -4.15
C PHE A 251 -12.26 2.53 -5.16
N VAL A 252 -12.76 3.16 -6.23
CA VAL A 252 -13.56 2.49 -7.28
C VAL A 252 -12.72 2.07 -8.49
N GLU A 253 -11.47 2.53 -8.55
CA GLU A 253 -10.45 2.12 -9.51
C GLU A 253 -9.20 1.62 -8.78
N ASP A 254 -8.29 0.98 -9.50
CA ASP A 254 -7.02 0.52 -8.93
C ASP A 254 -6.18 1.73 -8.50
N ALA A 255 -5.63 1.67 -7.28
CA ALA A 255 -4.88 2.78 -6.71
C ALA A 255 -3.72 2.33 -5.82
N ALA A 256 -2.71 3.19 -5.73
CA ALA A 256 -1.65 3.14 -4.73
C ALA A 256 -1.76 4.40 -3.88
N LEU A 257 -2.00 4.25 -2.58
CA LEU A 257 -2.06 5.31 -1.60
C LEU A 257 -0.78 5.28 -0.75
N ASP A 258 0.08 6.26 -0.94
CA ASP A 258 1.22 6.50 -0.08
C ASP A 258 0.87 7.53 0.99
N LEU A 259 1.05 7.16 2.25
CA LEU A 259 0.76 8.03 3.38
C LEU A 259 1.85 9.08 3.61
N GLN A 260 3.05 8.91 3.07
CA GLN A 260 4.13 9.90 3.14
C GLN A 260 4.38 10.44 4.56
N GLY A 261 4.32 9.55 5.56
CA GLY A 261 4.51 9.86 6.99
C GLY A 261 3.31 10.55 7.67
N ARG A 262 2.20 10.77 6.97
CA ARG A 262 1.03 11.54 7.45
C ARG A 262 -0.07 10.67 8.02
N THR A 263 -1.06 11.35 8.60
CA THR A 263 -2.24 10.74 9.20
C THR A 263 -3.45 10.85 8.28
N LEU A 264 -4.12 9.72 8.05
CA LEU A 264 -5.45 9.66 7.45
C LEU A 264 -6.46 9.20 8.51
N THR A 265 -7.40 10.09 8.87
CA THR A 265 -8.47 9.82 9.81
C THR A 265 -9.79 9.64 9.08
N VAL A 266 -10.53 8.56 9.33
CA VAL A 266 -11.83 8.30 8.69
C VAL A 266 -12.94 8.24 9.74
N ALA A 267 -13.83 9.23 9.73
CA ALA A 267 -14.92 9.38 10.70
C ALA A 267 -14.44 9.21 12.16
N GLY A 268 -13.32 9.84 12.50
CA GLY A 268 -12.70 9.73 13.84
C GLY A 268 -12.20 8.34 14.20
N GLY A 269 -11.99 7.44 13.22
CA GLY A 269 -11.56 6.06 13.42
C GLY A 269 -12.66 5.00 13.29
N SER A 270 -13.93 5.44 13.21
CA SER A 270 -15.10 4.55 13.27
C SER A 270 -15.51 3.96 11.92
N GLN A 271 -14.95 4.45 10.81
CA GLN A 271 -15.30 4.00 9.47
C GLN A 271 -14.07 3.61 8.65
N PRO A 272 -14.24 2.80 7.59
CA PRO A 272 -13.12 2.36 6.79
C PRO A 272 -12.89 3.15 5.50
N ILE A 273 -11.69 2.98 4.97
CA ILE A 273 -11.39 3.10 3.54
C ILE A 273 -11.85 1.80 2.87
N ASN A 274 -12.67 1.90 1.83
CA ASN A 274 -13.21 0.74 1.10
C ASN A 274 -12.52 0.55 -0.23
N VAL A 275 -12.36 -0.71 -0.64
CA VAL A 275 -11.94 -1.11 -2.00
C VAL A 275 -13.12 -1.75 -2.70
N ALA A 276 -13.45 -1.28 -3.90
CA ALA A 276 -14.53 -1.85 -4.70
C ALA A 276 -14.24 -3.30 -5.15
N SER A 277 -15.29 -4.03 -5.50
CA SER A 277 -15.17 -5.42 -6.01
C SER A 277 -14.30 -5.47 -7.26
N GLY A 278 -13.30 -6.35 -7.28
CA GLY A 278 -12.42 -6.55 -8.43
C GLY A 278 -11.34 -5.48 -8.61
N LYS A 279 -11.23 -4.53 -7.66
CA LYS A 279 -10.22 -3.47 -7.65
C LYS A 279 -9.16 -3.73 -6.60
N THR A 280 -8.03 -3.06 -6.73
CA THR A 280 -6.86 -3.20 -5.86
C THR A 280 -6.50 -1.85 -5.25
N LEU A 281 -6.37 -1.81 -3.93
CA LEU A 281 -5.73 -0.70 -3.23
C LEU A 281 -4.40 -1.21 -2.66
N VAL A 282 -3.32 -0.55 -3.06
CA VAL A 282 -2.01 -0.68 -2.43
C VAL A 282 -1.85 0.48 -1.46
N ILE A 283 -1.47 0.22 -0.22
CA ILE A 283 -1.16 1.24 0.80
C ILE A 283 0.33 1.12 1.11
N GLU A 284 1.08 2.20 0.95
CA GLU A 284 2.54 2.19 1.04
C GLU A 284 3.06 3.29 1.98
N GLY A 285 4.34 3.17 2.35
CA GLY A 285 5.06 4.18 3.10
C GLY A 285 4.82 4.14 4.61
N ASP A 286 5.43 5.12 5.29
CA ASP A 286 5.20 5.39 6.71
C ASP A 286 3.92 6.23 6.89
N GLY A 287 3.31 6.21 8.07
CA GLY A 287 2.14 7.03 8.37
C GLY A 287 1.17 6.39 9.37
N HIS A 288 0.06 7.06 9.61
CA HIS A 288 -0.99 6.58 10.52
C HIS A 288 -2.37 6.54 9.84
N ILE A 289 -3.08 5.42 9.97
CA ILE A 289 -4.50 5.34 9.63
C ILE A 289 -5.31 5.21 10.91
N ALA A 290 -6.12 6.23 11.20
CA ALA A 290 -7.17 6.20 12.20
C ALA A 290 -8.49 5.83 11.52
N GLY A 291 -8.76 4.52 11.41
CA GLY A 291 -9.87 3.96 10.64
C GLY A 291 -9.65 2.50 10.31
N GLY A 292 -10.60 1.90 9.60
CA GLY A 292 -10.46 0.55 9.04
C GLY A 292 -9.98 0.56 7.58
N VAL A 293 -9.49 -0.58 7.09
CA VAL A 293 -9.31 -0.84 5.66
C VAL A 293 -10.15 -2.06 5.28
N TYR A 294 -11.03 -1.91 4.30
CA TYR A 294 -12.03 -2.92 3.94
C TYR A 294 -11.99 -3.27 2.45
N ALA A 295 -11.75 -4.54 2.13
CA ALA A 295 -11.91 -5.08 0.78
C ALA A 295 -13.30 -5.69 0.61
N ASN A 296 -14.09 -5.17 -0.34
CA ASN A 296 -15.32 -5.82 -0.78
C ASN A 296 -15.03 -7.20 -1.40
N SER A 297 -16.09 -7.96 -1.70
CA SER A 297 -15.93 -9.26 -2.35
C SER A 297 -15.12 -9.14 -3.64
N ASN A 298 -14.14 -10.02 -3.84
CA ASN A 298 -13.17 -9.96 -4.95
C ASN A 298 -12.27 -8.71 -5.00
N GLY A 299 -12.32 -7.82 -4.01
CA GLY A 299 -11.38 -6.71 -3.89
C GLY A 299 -10.03 -7.16 -3.34
N ASN A 300 -8.98 -6.39 -3.59
CA ASN A 300 -7.63 -6.68 -3.13
C ASN A 300 -7.09 -5.51 -2.30
N VAL A 301 -6.48 -5.83 -1.17
CA VAL A 301 -5.74 -4.86 -0.36
C VAL A 301 -4.32 -5.38 -0.22
N VAL A 302 -3.36 -4.52 -0.54
CA VAL A 302 -1.93 -4.75 -0.29
C VAL A 302 -1.45 -3.63 0.61
N ILE A 303 -0.88 -3.94 1.77
CA ILE A 303 -0.27 -2.95 2.66
C ILE A 303 1.23 -3.24 2.70
N ASN A 304 2.02 -2.37 2.08
CA ASN A 304 3.47 -2.36 2.11
C ASN A 304 3.92 -1.29 3.12
N ALA A 305 3.79 -1.63 4.40
CA ALA A 305 4.04 -0.72 5.49
C ALA A 305 5.53 -0.37 5.62
N GLY A 306 5.81 0.93 5.70
CA GLY A 306 7.10 1.42 6.17
C GLY A 306 7.31 1.13 7.67
N THR A 307 8.52 1.39 8.17
CA THR A 307 8.89 1.10 9.56
C THR A 307 8.08 1.86 10.61
N GLY A 308 7.53 3.02 10.26
CA GLY A 308 6.69 3.88 11.07
C GLY A 308 5.19 3.75 10.79
N PHE A 309 4.77 2.83 9.91
CA PHE A 309 3.36 2.64 9.60
C PHE A 309 2.57 2.05 10.78
N SER A 310 1.41 2.64 11.05
CA SER A 310 0.44 2.10 12.01
C SER A 310 -1.01 2.30 11.59
N LEU A 311 -1.87 1.36 11.96
CA LEU A 311 -3.31 1.43 11.74
C LEU A 311 -4.03 1.13 13.05
N ALA A 312 -4.83 2.09 13.53
CA ALA A 312 -5.66 1.95 14.71
C ALA A 312 -7.14 2.18 14.35
N SER A 313 -7.94 1.14 14.51
CA SER A 313 -9.36 1.18 14.18
C SER A 313 -10.23 1.21 15.43
N SER A 314 -11.28 2.03 15.37
CA SER A 314 -12.43 2.00 16.28
C SER A 314 -13.72 1.67 15.52
N VAL A 315 -13.62 0.97 14.39
CA VAL A 315 -14.80 0.45 13.68
C VAL A 315 -15.54 -0.50 14.60
N ASP A 316 -16.84 -0.27 14.82
CA ASP A 316 -17.70 -0.99 15.77
C ASP A 316 -17.65 -2.53 15.64
N ALA A 317 -17.35 -3.03 14.44
CA ALA A 317 -17.21 -4.45 14.17
C ALA A 317 -15.89 -5.06 14.70
N GLY A 318 -14.97 -4.26 15.26
CA GLY A 318 -13.77 -4.73 15.97
C GLY A 318 -12.64 -5.24 15.09
N TRP A 319 -12.52 -4.73 13.87
CA TRP A 319 -11.43 -5.05 12.93
C TRP A 319 -10.71 -3.79 12.47
N ALA A 320 -9.44 -3.95 12.09
CA ALA A 320 -8.58 -2.91 11.56
C ALA A 320 -8.37 -3.11 10.06
N VAL A 321 -8.15 -4.35 9.63
CA VAL A 321 -8.16 -4.73 8.21
C VAL A 321 -9.16 -5.86 8.02
N CYS A 322 -10.08 -5.72 7.07
CA CYS A 322 -11.11 -6.73 6.79
C CYS A 322 -11.27 -6.98 5.29
N GLY A 323 -11.40 -8.24 4.90
CA GLY A 323 -11.68 -8.63 3.51
C GLY A 323 -12.85 -9.60 3.44
N ASN A 324 -13.77 -9.35 2.51
CA ASN A 324 -14.95 -10.18 2.32
C ASN A 324 -14.66 -11.42 1.44
N ALA A 325 -15.70 -12.16 1.04
CA ALA A 325 -15.57 -13.38 0.25
C ALA A 325 -14.75 -13.15 -1.03
N ASN A 326 -13.83 -14.06 -1.32
CA ASN A 326 -12.87 -13.98 -2.44
C ASN A 326 -11.92 -12.76 -2.44
N ALA A 327 -11.91 -11.92 -1.40
CA ALA A 327 -10.93 -10.85 -1.29
C ALA A 327 -9.53 -11.41 -1.03
N ASN A 328 -8.51 -10.74 -1.56
CA ASN A 328 -7.11 -11.04 -1.26
C ASN A 328 -6.52 -9.94 -0.39
N LEU A 329 -5.99 -10.32 0.77
CA LEU A 329 -5.34 -9.40 1.69
C LEU A 329 -3.85 -9.76 1.79
N THR A 330 -3.00 -8.78 1.53
CA THR A 330 -1.56 -8.87 1.73
C THR A 330 -1.13 -7.77 2.68
N VAL A 331 -0.48 -8.12 3.77
CA VAL A 331 0.04 -7.21 4.78
C VAL A 331 1.52 -7.49 4.98
N ASN A 332 2.37 -6.49 4.73
CA ASN A 332 3.82 -6.58 4.81
C ASN A 332 4.30 -5.46 5.74
N GLY A 333 4.70 -5.79 6.97
CA GLY A 333 5.13 -4.81 7.97
C GLY A 333 3.99 -4.16 8.75
N GLY A 334 4.33 -3.16 9.58
CA GLY A 334 3.37 -2.28 10.25
C GLY A 334 2.81 -2.77 11.59
N THR A 335 2.12 -1.87 12.30
CA THR A 335 1.42 -2.16 13.56
C THR A 335 -0.09 -1.96 13.42
N TYR A 336 -0.88 -2.98 13.79
CA TYR A 336 -2.34 -2.98 13.63
C TYR A 336 -3.03 -3.15 14.98
N THR A 337 -4.03 -2.31 15.27
CA THR A 337 -4.83 -2.38 16.50
C THR A 337 -6.31 -2.17 16.20
N ALA A 338 -7.18 -2.97 16.83
CA ALA A 338 -8.62 -2.72 16.89
C ALA A 338 -9.05 -2.51 18.34
N THR A 339 -9.79 -1.44 18.59
CA THR A 339 -10.18 -0.98 19.94
C THR A 339 -11.62 -1.33 20.32
N GLU A 340 -12.43 -1.76 19.34
CA GLU A 340 -13.80 -2.21 19.55
C GLU A 340 -13.92 -3.74 19.58
N LYS A 341 -14.96 -4.24 20.25
CA LYS A 341 -15.25 -5.68 20.31
C LYS A 341 -16.08 -6.08 19.09
N GLY A 342 -15.73 -7.20 18.44
CA GLY A 342 -16.60 -7.76 17.41
C GLY A 342 -15.95 -8.82 16.53
N ALA A 343 -14.67 -8.67 16.18
CA ALA A 343 -14.01 -9.51 15.18
C ALA A 343 -12.51 -9.73 15.47
N ALA A 344 -11.72 -9.86 14.41
CA ALA A 344 -10.28 -9.96 14.46
C ALA A 344 -9.65 -8.63 14.03
N VAL A 345 -8.52 -8.25 14.63
CA VAL A 345 -7.77 -7.05 14.20
C VAL A 345 -7.46 -7.12 12.70
N ILE A 346 -7.00 -8.28 12.21
CA ILE A 346 -6.92 -8.59 10.78
C ILE A 346 -7.85 -9.75 10.48
N GLN A 347 -8.81 -9.53 9.59
CA GLN A 347 -9.84 -10.51 9.28
C GLN A 347 -10.00 -10.73 7.78
N ARG A 348 -10.10 -12.00 7.37
CA ARG A 348 -10.64 -12.36 6.05
C ARG A 348 -11.82 -13.30 6.23
N THR A 349 -13.00 -12.81 5.88
CA THR A 349 -14.31 -13.46 6.05
C THR A 349 -14.78 -14.15 4.78
N GLY A 350 -15.82 -14.98 4.89
CA GLY A 350 -16.34 -15.73 3.75
C GLY A 350 -15.37 -16.81 3.26
N THR A 351 -15.73 -17.48 2.18
CA THR A 351 -14.91 -18.51 1.52
C THR A 351 -14.10 -17.91 0.37
N GLY A 352 -13.04 -18.60 -0.04
CA GLY A 352 -12.19 -18.18 -1.16
C GLY A 352 -11.14 -17.13 -0.77
N GLY A 353 -10.47 -16.57 -1.78
CA GLY A 353 -9.41 -15.57 -1.62
C GLY A 353 -8.22 -16.05 -0.78
N THR A 354 -7.37 -15.11 -0.40
CA THR A 354 -6.15 -15.37 0.36
C THR A 354 -5.95 -14.35 1.49
N LEU A 355 -5.18 -14.75 2.50
CA LEU A 355 -4.64 -13.83 3.51
C LEU A 355 -3.14 -14.09 3.66
N SER A 356 -2.30 -13.11 3.36
CA SER A 356 -0.86 -13.14 3.61
C SER A 356 -0.49 -12.03 4.58
N VAL A 357 0.17 -12.36 5.68
CA VAL A 357 0.67 -11.39 6.66
C VAL A 357 2.13 -11.69 6.95
N SER A 358 3.01 -10.73 6.70
CA SER A 358 4.46 -10.86 6.92
C SER A 358 4.97 -9.69 7.76
N ASP A 359 5.85 -9.95 8.71
CA ASP A 359 6.62 -8.93 9.46
C ASP A 359 5.77 -7.88 10.20
N ALA A 360 4.51 -8.20 10.49
CA ALA A 360 3.57 -7.29 11.11
C ALA A 360 3.43 -7.54 12.62
N THR A 361 3.10 -6.47 13.36
CA THR A 361 2.67 -6.55 14.76
C THR A 361 1.16 -6.31 14.87
N VAL A 362 0.45 -7.24 15.48
CA VAL A 362 -1.01 -7.22 15.64
C VAL A 362 -1.35 -7.17 17.12
N ASN A 363 -1.99 -6.10 17.56
CA ASN A 363 -2.38 -5.86 18.95
C ASN A 363 -3.90 -5.93 19.08
N VAL A 364 -4.39 -6.88 19.86
CA VAL A 364 -5.81 -6.89 20.26
C VAL A 364 -5.99 -5.82 21.32
N GLY A 365 -6.52 -4.66 20.92
CA GLY A 365 -6.70 -3.50 21.81
C GLY A 365 -7.79 -3.71 22.87
N VAL A 366 -8.66 -4.69 22.67
CA VAL A 366 -9.76 -5.03 23.58
C VAL A 366 -9.37 -6.10 24.58
N SER A 367 -9.66 -5.84 25.86
CA SER A 367 -9.48 -6.83 26.93
C SER A 367 -10.71 -7.74 27.00
N SER A 368 -10.73 -8.81 26.20
CA SER A 368 -11.87 -9.74 26.15
C SER A 368 -11.46 -11.19 25.84
N VAL A 369 -12.14 -12.15 26.48
CA VAL A 369 -12.07 -13.58 26.12
C VAL A 369 -13.02 -13.90 24.96
N MET A 370 -14.08 -13.10 24.78
CA MET A 370 -15.10 -13.33 23.75
C MET A 370 -15.06 -12.23 22.70
N GLN A 371 -15.44 -12.56 21.46
CA GLN A 371 -15.69 -11.57 20.39
C GLN A 371 -14.46 -10.72 20.02
N SER A 372 -13.26 -11.28 20.16
CA SER A 372 -12.01 -10.61 19.83
C SER A 372 -10.93 -11.65 19.47
N CYS A 373 -10.11 -11.35 18.48
CA CYS A 373 -8.94 -12.14 18.11
C CYS A 373 -7.91 -11.28 17.38
N GLY A 374 -6.66 -11.76 17.32
CA GLY A 374 -5.61 -11.06 16.57
C GLY A 374 -5.87 -11.18 15.07
N ILE A 375 -5.74 -12.39 14.55
CA ILE A 375 -5.92 -12.70 13.13
C ILE A 375 -7.01 -13.77 12.99
N SER A 376 -7.96 -13.57 12.08
CA SER A 376 -8.95 -14.59 11.73
C SER A 376 -9.08 -14.76 10.22
N SER A 377 -9.12 -16.00 9.75
CA SER A 377 -9.15 -16.31 8.33
C SER A 377 -10.04 -17.50 8.00
N GLY A 378 -10.95 -17.32 7.04
CA GLY A 378 -11.68 -18.42 6.40
C GLY A 378 -11.20 -18.80 4.98
N ALA A 379 -9.93 -18.59 4.63
CA ALA A 379 -9.49 -18.51 3.22
C ALA A 379 -9.39 -19.90 2.64
N SER A 380 -9.16 -19.95 1.33
CA SER A 380 -8.55 -21.13 0.74
C SER A 380 -7.09 -21.31 1.22
N GLU A 381 -6.35 -20.20 1.40
CA GLU A 381 -4.97 -20.19 1.88
C GLU A 381 -4.69 -18.98 2.79
N THR A 382 -4.09 -19.24 3.95
CA THR A 382 -3.53 -18.23 4.85
C THR A 382 -2.04 -18.46 5.01
N VAL A 383 -1.23 -17.41 4.87
CA VAL A 383 0.21 -17.48 5.12
C VAL A 383 0.63 -16.40 6.10
N LEU A 384 1.20 -16.82 7.24
CA LEU A 384 1.76 -15.92 8.24
C LEU A 384 3.28 -16.10 8.30
N ARG A 385 4.05 -15.02 8.15
CA ARG A 385 5.52 -15.04 8.21
C ARG A 385 6.04 -14.02 9.22
N ASN A 386 6.78 -14.47 10.22
CA ASN A 386 7.40 -13.59 11.23
C ASN A 386 6.42 -12.57 11.84
N VAL A 387 5.20 -13.00 12.11
CA VAL A 387 4.13 -12.14 12.66
C VAL A 387 4.18 -12.15 14.18
N THR A 388 4.01 -10.99 14.80
CA THR A 388 3.81 -10.88 16.25
C THR A 388 2.33 -10.60 16.54
N VAL A 389 1.69 -11.41 17.37
CA VAL A 389 0.29 -11.21 17.77
C VAL A 389 0.17 -11.17 19.29
N ASN A 390 -0.23 -10.01 19.81
CA ASN A 390 -0.49 -9.76 21.23
C ASN A 390 -1.99 -9.83 21.48
N ALA A 391 -2.49 -11.00 21.92
CA ALA A 391 -3.92 -11.26 22.03
C ALA A 391 -4.48 -11.11 23.44
N GLY A 392 -3.64 -11.13 24.48
CA GLY A 392 -4.07 -11.00 25.87
C GLY A 392 -5.03 -12.12 26.27
N HIS A 393 -6.31 -11.79 26.39
CA HIS A 393 -7.38 -12.74 26.73
C HIS A 393 -7.94 -13.52 25.50
N SER A 394 -7.66 -13.04 24.30
CA SER A 394 -8.24 -13.52 23.04
C SER A 394 -7.41 -14.62 22.40
N THR A 395 -8.00 -15.33 21.43
CA THR A 395 -7.24 -16.17 20.50
C THR A 395 -6.34 -15.29 19.63
N ALA A 396 -5.05 -15.61 19.54
CA ALA A 396 -4.12 -14.90 18.67
C ALA A 396 -4.42 -15.16 17.20
N VAL A 397 -4.56 -16.43 16.79
CA VAL A 397 -4.84 -16.80 15.41
C VAL A 397 -6.02 -17.77 15.33
N LYS A 398 -7.02 -17.46 14.50
CA LYS A 398 -8.24 -18.25 14.31
C LYS A 398 -8.46 -18.58 12.84
N LEU A 399 -8.06 -19.78 12.43
CA LEU A 399 -8.21 -20.31 11.08
C LEU A 399 -9.49 -21.16 11.03
N THR A 400 -10.49 -20.71 10.28
CA THR A 400 -11.87 -21.23 10.40
C THR A 400 -12.33 -22.10 9.25
N SER A 401 -11.57 -22.18 8.16
CA SER A 401 -11.94 -22.98 6.99
C SER A 401 -11.51 -24.43 7.16
N ASP A 402 -12.42 -25.38 6.96
CA ASP A 402 -12.11 -26.82 6.98
C ASP A 402 -11.34 -27.28 5.73
N TYR A 403 -11.29 -26.42 4.70
CA TYR A 403 -10.70 -26.71 3.40
C TYR A 403 -9.43 -25.90 3.14
N SER A 404 -8.99 -25.08 4.10
CA SER A 404 -7.79 -24.27 3.93
C SER A 404 -6.52 -25.11 4.00
N SER A 405 -5.49 -24.63 3.32
CA SER A 405 -4.10 -25.04 3.52
C SER A 405 -3.33 -23.85 4.10
N ASP A 406 -3.28 -23.75 5.41
CA ASP A 406 -2.68 -22.62 6.10
C ASP A 406 -1.23 -22.89 6.51
N THR A 407 -0.40 -21.85 6.46
CA THR A 407 1.03 -21.92 6.75
C THR A 407 1.44 -20.82 7.73
N ILE A 408 2.22 -21.19 8.75
CA ILE A 408 2.87 -20.27 9.67
C ILE A 408 4.38 -20.55 9.67
N ARG A 409 5.19 -19.51 9.47
CA ARG A 409 6.67 -19.57 9.47
C ARG A 409 7.22 -18.45 10.33
N GLY A 410 7.80 -18.77 11.49
CA GLY A 410 8.28 -17.74 12.41
C GLY A 410 7.16 -17.04 13.18
N GLY A 411 7.55 -16.11 14.04
CA GLY A 411 6.65 -15.22 14.75
C GLY A 411 6.39 -15.58 16.22
N SER A 412 5.66 -14.71 16.90
CA SER A 412 5.31 -14.84 18.31
C SER A 412 3.80 -14.65 18.49
N PHE A 413 3.15 -15.62 19.14
CA PHE A 413 1.71 -15.62 19.35
C PHE A 413 1.42 -15.70 20.85
N VAL A 414 0.84 -14.65 21.41
CA VAL A 414 0.72 -14.48 22.86
C VAL A 414 -0.74 -14.38 23.30
N THR A 415 -1.19 -15.41 24.01
CA THR A 415 -2.42 -15.39 24.81
C THR A 415 -2.04 -15.70 26.25
N ASP A 416 -1.89 -14.67 27.07
CA ASP A 416 -1.25 -14.72 28.39
C ASP A 416 -2.17 -14.28 29.55
N LYS A 417 -3.43 -13.94 29.26
CA LYS A 417 -4.40 -13.49 30.29
C LYS A 417 -5.60 -14.42 30.41
N THR A 418 -5.98 -14.73 31.64
CA THR A 418 -7.20 -15.47 31.99
C THR A 418 -8.32 -14.53 32.43
N ALA A 419 -9.58 -14.90 32.19
CA ALA A 419 -10.72 -14.25 32.84
C ALA A 419 -11.38 -15.22 33.82
N GLU A 420 -11.72 -14.72 35.00
CA GLU A 420 -12.35 -15.52 36.05
C GLU A 420 -13.70 -16.10 35.57
N GLY A 421 -13.93 -17.38 35.84
CA GLY A 421 -15.18 -18.06 35.47
C GLY A 421 -15.34 -18.39 33.99
N LEU A 422 -14.35 -18.09 33.14
CA LEU A 422 -14.37 -18.42 31.70
C LEU A 422 -13.23 -19.36 31.35
N ALA A 423 -13.49 -20.29 30.42
CA ALA A 423 -12.45 -21.14 29.86
C ALA A 423 -11.48 -20.29 29.03
N ALA A 424 -10.18 -20.56 29.18
CA ALA A 424 -9.14 -19.91 28.39
C ALA A 424 -9.30 -20.29 26.91
N ASN A 425 -9.12 -19.30 26.03
CA ASN A 425 -9.04 -19.53 24.60
C ASN A 425 -7.76 -20.29 24.23
N PRO A 426 -7.75 -21.05 23.13
CA PRO A 426 -6.49 -21.46 22.56
C PRO A 426 -5.73 -20.23 22.02
N THR A 427 -4.40 -20.30 22.03
CA THR A 427 -3.59 -19.26 21.39
C THR A 427 -3.77 -19.31 19.87
N ILE A 428 -3.72 -20.50 19.28
CA ILE A 428 -4.00 -20.75 17.86
C ILE A 428 -5.15 -21.76 17.75
N ARG A 429 -6.16 -21.45 16.95
CA ARG A 429 -7.24 -22.38 16.57
C ARG A 429 -7.20 -22.62 15.06
N TYR A 430 -7.34 -23.88 14.63
CA TYR A 430 -7.44 -24.23 13.22
C TYR A 430 -8.45 -25.36 12.95
N SER A 431 -8.99 -25.41 11.73
CA SER A 431 -9.95 -26.46 11.31
C SER A 431 -9.54 -27.25 10.06
N GLY A 432 -8.82 -26.62 9.13
CA GLY A 432 -8.29 -27.23 7.91
C GLY A 432 -6.92 -27.85 8.13
N LYS A 433 -6.04 -27.72 7.14
CA LYS A 433 -4.62 -28.10 7.26
C LYS A 433 -3.82 -26.92 7.81
N LEU A 434 -2.96 -27.20 8.80
CA LEU A 434 -1.99 -26.24 9.33
C LEU A 434 -0.57 -26.82 9.26
N ASP A 435 0.31 -26.09 8.60
CA ASP A 435 1.76 -26.31 8.65
C ASP A 435 2.42 -25.14 9.39
N ILE A 436 2.99 -25.40 10.57
CA ILE A 436 3.62 -24.39 11.42
C ILE A 436 5.08 -24.73 11.71
N SER A 437 5.96 -23.75 11.52
CA SER A 437 7.35 -23.85 11.95
C SER A 437 7.93 -22.58 12.54
N ASP A 438 8.99 -22.74 13.34
CA ASP A 438 9.86 -21.67 13.84
C ASP A 438 9.14 -20.60 14.69
N ALA A 439 8.00 -20.95 15.28
CA ALA A 439 7.15 -20.02 16.03
C ALA A 439 7.28 -20.19 17.55
N SER A 440 7.08 -19.10 18.29
CA SER A 440 6.92 -19.10 19.75
C SER A 440 5.45 -18.87 20.12
N ILE A 441 4.91 -19.72 21.00
CA ILE A 441 3.52 -19.66 21.44
C ILE A 441 3.49 -19.51 22.97
N THR A 442 3.02 -18.36 23.45
CA THR A 442 2.67 -18.17 24.87
C THR A 442 1.20 -18.50 25.07
N ARG A 443 0.90 -19.38 26.03
CA ARG A 443 -0.46 -19.89 26.26
C ARG A 443 -0.88 -19.83 27.73
N VAL A 444 -2.13 -19.44 27.96
CA VAL A 444 -2.88 -19.76 29.19
C VAL A 444 -3.82 -20.95 29.03
N GLY A 445 -4.26 -21.24 27.80
CA GLY A 445 -5.14 -22.35 27.44
C GLY A 445 -4.40 -23.48 26.73
N THR A 446 -5.08 -24.06 25.72
CA THR A 446 -4.43 -24.90 24.72
C THR A 446 -3.53 -24.05 23.81
N GLY A 447 -2.32 -24.50 23.48
CA GLY A 447 -1.43 -23.76 22.57
C GLY A 447 -2.00 -23.72 21.15
N ILE A 448 -2.10 -24.90 20.53
CA ILE A 448 -2.72 -25.13 19.22
C ILE A 448 -3.93 -26.05 19.39
N GLY A 449 -5.12 -25.51 19.16
CA GLY A 449 -6.39 -26.21 19.22
C GLY A 449 -6.94 -26.58 17.84
N TYR A 450 -7.12 -27.87 17.59
CA TYR A 450 -7.88 -28.35 16.43
C TYR A 450 -9.39 -28.27 16.73
N TYR A 451 -10.14 -27.64 15.84
CA TYR A 451 -11.57 -27.42 16.00
C TYR A 451 -12.33 -27.90 14.76
N LYS A 452 -13.48 -28.57 14.97
CA LYS A 452 -14.46 -28.84 13.93
C LYS A 452 -15.87 -28.65 14.45
N THR A 453 -16.72 -28.01 13.63
CA THR A 453 -18.12 -27.80 13.97
C THR A 453 -18.91 -29.11 13.89
N TYR A 454 -18.69 -29.92 12.85
CA TYR A 454 -19.39 -31.20 12.69
C TYR A 454 -18.69 -32.19 11.75
N PRO A 455 -18.51 -33.47 12.14
CA PRO A 455 -18.63 -33.95 13.52
C PRO A 455 -17.60 -33.25 14.43
N PRO A 456 -17.89 -33.05 15.72
CA PRO A 456 -16.93 -32.47 16.66
C PRO A 456 -15.60 -33.20 16.64
N ALA A 457 -14.50 -32.46 16.78
CA ALA A 457 -13.16 -33.04 16.77
C ALA A 457 -12.95 -33.98 17.96
N THR A 458 -12.53 -35.22 17.68
CA THR A 458 -12.15 -36.21 18.72
C THR A 458 -10.64 -36.41 18.82
N GLU A 459 -9.90 -36.04 17.78
CA GLU A 459 -8.45 -36.10 17.70
C GLU A 459 -7.91 -34.96 16.82
N VAL A 460 -6.65 -34.59 17.02
CA VAL A 460 -5.94 -33.59 16.23
C VAL A 460 -5.65 -34.16 14.84
N LYS A 461 -5.92 -33.39 13.78
CA LYS A 461 -5.68 -33.81 12.38
C LYS A 461 -5.01 -32.70 11.58
N ASP A 462 -4.34 -33.10 10.49
CA ASP A 462 -3.81 -32.19 9.47
C ASP A 462 -2.89 -31.08 10.02
N LEU A 463 -2.13 -31.40 11.07
CA LEU A 463 -1.13 -30.54 11.68
C LEU A 463 0.28 -31.05 11.38
N THR A 464 1.10 -30.19 10.79
CA THR A 464 2.55 -30.36 10.72
C THR A 464 3.20 -29.32 11.64
N ILE A 465 4.08 -29.77 12.53
CA ILE A 465 4.77 -28.90 13.50
C ILE A 465 6.27 -29.16 13.47
N SER A 466 7.08 -28.09 13.38
CA SER A 466 8.55 -28.18 13.40
C SER A 466 9.15 -26.96 14.09
N ASN A 467 10.07 -27.16 15.05
CA ASN A 467 10.75 -26.07 15.74
C ASN A 467 9.79 -25.01 16.35
N VAL A 468 8.73 -25.46 17.02
CA VAL A 468 7.78 -24.58 17.72
C VAL A 468 8.01 -24.67 19.23
N SER A 469 8.13 -23.53 19.90
CA SER A 469 8.23 -23.46 21.36
C SER A 469 6.89 -23.11 22.00
N PHE A 470 6.63 -23.71 23.17
CA PHE A 470 5.45 -23.44 23.96
C PHE A 470 5.85 -22.94 25.34
N ASP A 471 5.38 -21.74 25.68
CA ASP A 471 5.62 -21.09 26.95
C ASP A 471 4.28 -20.98 27.71
N ALA A 472 4.15 -21.75 28.80
CA ALA A 472 2.97 -21.69 29.65
C ALA A 472 3.02 -20.43 30.51
N ALA A 473 2.05 -19.54 30.33
CA ALA A 473 1.88 -18.36 31.18
C ALA A 473 1.49 -18.76 32.62
N PRO A 474 1.72 -17.91 33.62
CA PRO A 474 1.32 -18.19 35.01
C PRO A 474 -0.17 -18.56 35.11
N GLY A 475 -0.46 -19.70 35.75
CA GLY A 475 -1.84 -20.18 35.90
C GLY A 475 -2.43 -20.84 34.65
N ALA A 476 -1.61 -21.13 33.63
CA ALA A 476 -2.07 -21.83 32.43
C ALA A 476 -2.69 -23.20 32.75
N ALA A 477 -3.79 -23.49 32.07
CA ALA A 477 -4.48 -24.77 32.07
C ALA A 477 -4.63 -25.27 30.63
N GLY A 478 -4.49 -26.57 30.40
CA GLY A 478 -4.55 -27.16 29.05
C GLY A 478 -3.19 -27.65 28.56
N VAL A 479 -3.14 -28.03 27.29
CA VAL A 479 -2.01 -28.74 26.66
C VAL A 479 -1.42 -27.93 25.51
N ASP A 480 -0.19 -28.24 25.12
CA ASP A 480 0.46 -27.54 24.00
C ASP A 480 -0.32 -27.74 22.68
N VAL A 481 -0.78 -28.96 22.43
CA VAL A 481 -1.57 -29.32 21.24
C VAL A 481 -2.74 -30.20 21.66
N GLY A 482 -3.96 -29.86 21.23
CA GLY A 482 -5.16 -30.60 21.61
C GLY A 482 -6.37 -30.32 20.72
N VAL A 483 -7.47 -31.02 21.01
CA VAL A 483 -8.78 -30.74 20.42
C VAL A 483 -9.52 -29.68 21.22
N GLN A 484 -10.38 -28.91 20.57
CA GLN A 484 -11.25 -27.92 21.20
C GLN A 484 -12.73 -28.15 20.93
#